data_AF-A0A2K3JWU1-F1
#
_entry.id   AF-A0A2K3JWU1-F1
#
_cell.length_a   1.000
_cell.length_b   1.000
_cell.length_c   1.000
_cell.angle_alpha   90.00
_cell.angle_beta   90.00
_cell.angle_gamma   90.00
#
_symmetry.space_group_name_H-M   'P 1'
#
loop_
_entity.id
_entity.type
_entity.pdbx_description
1 polymer ?
#
loop_
_entity_poly.entity_id
_entity_poly.type
_entity_poly.pdbx_seq_one_letter_code
_entity_poly.pdbx_strand_id
1 'polypeptide(L)'
;MSVSLYFTQLKSLWDELNSIAPVNPCICGNAKSIIDQQNQDRAMEFLQGVHDRFSAVRSQILLMDPFPSIQRIYNIVRQEEKQQEINFRPLPAEESAALQTSKVSYRNQGKRPRPYCENCNKYGHTIATCYQIHGFPSKPQKKSE
;
A
#
# COMPACT_ATOMS: atom_id res chain seq x y z
N MET A 1 -10.17 -15.52 8.15
CA MET A 1 -11.11 -15.80 7.04
C MET A 1 -10.89 -14.74 5.95
N SER A 2 -10.94 -15.11 4.67
CA SER A 2 -10.79 -14.13 3.58
C SER A 2 -12.02 -13.21 3.49
N VAL A 3 -11.84 -12.00 2.96
CA VAL A 3 -12.94 -11.04 2.81
C VAL A 3 -14.06 -11.62 1.94
N SER A 4 -13.71 -12.38 0.90
CA SER A 4 -14.68 -13.04 0.00
C SER A 4 -15.52 -14.12 0.69
N LEU A 5 -14.91 -14.95 1.55
CA LEU A 5 -15.65 -15.97 2.29
C LEU A 5 -16.59 -15.33 3.31
N TYR A 6 -16.11 -14.33 4.04
CA TYR A 6 -16.92 -13.57 4.99
C TYR A 6 -18.13 -12.94 4.31
N PHE A 7 -17.91 -12.24 3.19
CA PHE A 7 -18.98 -11.58 2.44
C PHE A 7 -20.02 -12.57 1.91
N THR A 8 -19.59 -13.74 1.44
CA THR A 8 -20.50 -14.78 0.94
C THR A 8 -21.39 -15.32 2.06
N GLN A 9 -20.83 -15.60 3.24
CA GLN A 9 -21.61 -16.06 4.39
C GLN A 9 -22.59 -14.99 4.88
N LEU A 10 -22.16 -13.73 4.94
CA LEU A 10 -23.05 -12.64 5.35
C LEU A 10 -24.18 -12.44 4.34
N LYS A 11 -23.86 -12.55 3.04
CA LYS A 11 -24.86 -12.49 1.97
C LYS A 11 -25.90 -13.61 2.05
N SER A 12 -25.49 -14.85 2.34
CA SER A 12 -26.46 -15.95 2.48
C SER A 12 -27.45 -15.69 3.61
N LEU A 13 -27.00 -15.13 4.73
CA LEU A 13 -27.88 -14.75 5.85
C LEU A 13 -28.88 -13.66 5.44
N TRP A 14 -28.45 -12.65 4.68
CA TRP A 14 -29.36 -11.63 4.17
C TRP A 14 -30.37 -12.20 3.16
N ASP A 15 -29.94 -13.12 2.30
CA ASP A 15 -30.81 -13.77 1.32
C ASP A 15 -31.86 -14.66 2.03
N GLU A 16 -31.46 -15.38 3.08
CA GLU A 16 -32.38 -16.13 3.96
C GLU A 16 -33.36 -15.18 4.67
N LEU A 17 -32.89 -14.07 5.25
CA LEU A 17 -33.75 -13.08 5.89
C LEU A 17 -34.78 -12.50 4.91
N ASN A 18 -34.36 -12.18 3.68
CA ASN A 18 -35.24 -11.70 2.62
C ASN A 18 -36.29 -12.74 2.21
N SER A 19 -35.95 -14.04 2.30
CA SER A 19 -36.91 -15.12 1.98
C SER A 19 -38.04 -15.22 3.01
N ILE A 20 -37.75 -14.89 4.28
CA ILE A 20 -38.71 -14.93 5.39
C ILE A 20 -39.52 -13.63 5.46
N ALA A 21 -38.86 -12.49 5.24
CA ALA A 21 -39.46 -11.16 5.37
C ALA A 21 -39.21 -10.30 4.11
N PRO A 22 -39.87 -10.61 2.99
CA PRO A 22 -39.72 -9.84 1.76
C PRO A 22 -40.34 -8.45 1.89
N VAL A 23 -39.68 -7.44 1.32
CA VAL A 23 -40.24 -6.10 1.18
C VAL A 23 -41.27 -6.11 0.06
N ASN A 24 -42.55 -5.93 0.41
CA ASN A 24 -43.63 -5.88 -0.58
C ASN A 24 -43.60 -4.56 -1.37
N PRO A 25 -43.81 -4.61 -2.70
CA PRO A 25 -43.89 -3.40 -3.50
C PRO A 25 -45.09 -2.55 -3.07
N CYS A 26 -44.86 -1.26 -2.84
CA CYS A 26 -45.91 -0.28 -2.54
C CYS A 26 -45.97 0.78 -3.63
N ILE A 27 -47.18 1.18 -4.02
CA ILE A 27 -47.45 2.30 -4.94
C ILE A 27 -46.98 3.64 -4.33
N CYS A 28 -46.93 3.70 -2.99
CA CYS A 28 -46.56 4.88 -2.22
C CYS A 28 -45.07 5.27 -2.26
N GLY A 29 -44.20 4.49 -2.91
CA GLY A 29 -42.76 4.78 -2.98
C GLY A 29 -41.95 4.43 -1.71
N ASN A 30 -42.59 4.25 -0.55
CA ASN A 30 -41.92 3.86 0.71
C ASN A 30 -41.09 2.58 0.59
N ALA A 31 -41.48 1.65 -0.29
CA ALA A 31 -40.72 0.44 -0.54
C ALA A 31 -39.26 0.74 -0.96
N LYS A 32 -39.01 1.81 -1.73
CA LYS A 32 -37.67 2.22 -2.14
C LYS A 32 -36.84 2.68 -0.93
N SER A 33 -37.40 3.56 -0.10
CA SER A 33 -36.72 4.06 1.11
C SER A 33 -36.38 2.93 2.08
N ILE A 34 -37.27 1.93 2.24
CA ILE A 34 -37.01 0.75 3.07
C ILE A 34 -35.83 -0.07 2.50
N ILE A 35 -35.82 -0.29 1.18
CA ILE A 35 -34.73 -1.03 0.51
C ILE A 35 -33.41 -0.28 0.63
N ASP A 36 -33.42 1.05 0.44
CA ASP A 36 -32.22 1.88 0.56
C ASP A 36 -31.65 1.85 1.98
N GLN A 37 -32.53 1.93 2.99
CA GLN A 37 -32.15 1.79 4.40
C GLN A 37 -31.57 0.39 4.67
N GLN A 38 -32.23 -0.68 4.22
CA GLN A 38 -31.69 -2.04 4.34
C GLN A 38 -30.31 -2.19 3.70
N ASN A 39 -30.08 -1.57 2.54
CA ASN A 39 -28.79 -1.61 1.87
C ASN A 39 -27.71 -0.86 2.67
N GLN A 40 -28.06 0.25 3.33
CA GLN A 40 -27.15 0.95 4.24
C GLN A 40 -26.86 0.13 5.50
N ASP A 41 -27.88 -0.49 6.11
CA ASP A 41 -27.72 -1.33 7.29
C ASP A 41 -26.79 -2.52 7.00
N ARG A 42 -26.99 -3.22 5.87
CA ARG A 42 -26.10 -4.30 5.41
C ARG A 42 -24.66 -3.83 5.21
N ALA A 43 -24.47 -2.64 4.65
CA ALA A 43 -23.15 -2.07 4.45
C ALA A 43 -22.46 -1.80 5.79
N MET A 44 -23.19 -1.30 6.79
CA MET A 44 -22.69 -1.06 8.13
C MET A 44 -22.38 -2.37 8.87
N GLU A 45 -23.26 -3.38 8.79
CA GLU A 45 -23.03 -4.72 9.34
C GLU A 45 -21.74 -5.34 8.79
N PHE A 46 -21.55 -5.26 7.47
CA PHE A 46 -20.32 -5.72 6.83
C PHE A 46 -19.10 -4.97 7.37
N LEU A 47 -19.13 -3.64 7.40
CA LEU A 47 -18.01 -2.84 7.91
C LEU A 47 -17.68 -3.16 9.36
N GLN A 48 -18.69 -3.41 10.21
CA GLN A 48 -18.49 -3.75 11.62
C GLN A 48 -17.81 -5.10 11.80
N GLY A 49 -18.19 -6.12 11.02
CA GLY A 49 -17.62 -7.47 11.14
C GLY A 49 -16.33 -7.69 10.33
N VAL A 50 -15.91 -6.74 9.50
CA VAL A 50 -14.59 -6.77 8.85
C VAL A 50 -13.48 -6.58 9.89
N HIS A 51 -12.45 -7.43 9.79
CA HIS A 51 -11.32 -7.50 10.71
C HIS A 51 -10.58 -6.16 10.90
N ASP A 52 -10.11 -5.89 12.12
CA ASP A 52 -9.42 -4.66 12.53
C ASP A 52 -8.20 -4.24 11.70
N ARG A 53 -7.56 -5.18 10.98
CA ARG A 53 -6.46 -4.88 10.04
C ARG A 53 -6.89 -3.97 8.88
N PHE A 54 -8.20 -3.87 8.64
CA PHE A 54 -8.79 -2.99 7.63
C PHE A 54 -9.37 -1.71 8.26
N SER A 55 -9.04 -1.38 9.51
CA SER A 55 -9.53 -0.20 10.24
C SER A 55 -9.29 1.10 9.46
N ALA A 56 -8.12 1.28 8.84
CA ALA A 56 -7.82 2.45 8.01
C ALA A 56 -8.78 2.58 6.82
N VAL A 57 -9.04 1.48 6.11
CA VAL A 57 -9.99 1.44 4.99
C VAL A 57 -11.42 1.65 5.46
N ARG A 58 -11.81 1.09 6.60
CA ARG A 58 -13.12 1.34 7.21
C ARG A 58 -13.32 2.84 7.49
N SER A 59 -12.36 3.50 8.12
CA SER A 59 -12.42 4.94 8.38
C SER A 59 -12.53 5.76 7.08
N GLN A 60 -11.78 5.39 6.05
CA GLN A 60 -11.87 6.06 4.75
C GLN A 60 -13.25 5.90 4.11
N ILE A 61 -13.83 4.71 4.17
CA ILE A 61 -15.18 4.43 3.63
C ILE A 61 -16.25 5.25 4.36
N LEU A 62 -16.15 5.37 5.69
CA LEU A 62 -17.09 6.15 6.49
C LEU A 62 -17.04 7.66 6.20
N LEU A 63 -15.94 8.15 5.63
CA LEU A 63 -15.76 9.54 5.21
C LEU A 63 -16.22 9.82 3.77
N MET A 64 -16.64 8.79 3.02
CA MET A 64 -17.10 8.96 1.63
C MET A 64 -18.52 9.52 1.58
N ASP A 65 -18.74 10.53 0.73
CA ASP A 65 -20.05 11.13 0.44
C ASP A 65 -20.31 11.19 -1.08
N PRO A 66 -21.42 10.61 -1.60
CA PRO A 66 -22.43 9.84 -0.86
C PRO A 66 -21.89 8.50 -0.35
N PHE A 67 -22.48 7.98 0.73
CA PHE A 67 -22.08 6.72 1.33
C PHE A 67 -22.13 5.58 0.29
N PRO A 68 -21.04 4.80 0.13
CA PRO A 68 -20.91 3.86 -0.97
C PRO A 68 -21.84 2.65 -0.81
N SER A 69 -22.21 2.06 -1.94
CA SER A 69 -22.96 0.80 -1.95
C SER A 69 -22.13 -0.35 -1.38
N ILE A 70 -22.81 -1.37 -0.86
CA ILE A 70 -22.15 -2.53 -0.28
C ILE A 70 -21.20 -3.25 -1.26
N GLN A 71 -21.54 -3.28 -2.54
CA GLN A 71 -20.70 -3.86 -3.58
C GLN A 71 -19.39 -3.06 -3.74
N ARG A 72 -19.50 -1.72 -3.68
CA ARG A 72 -18.32 -0.84 -3.75
C ARG A 72 -17.44 -1.02 -2.51
N ILE A 73 -18.05 -1.08 -1.32
CA ILE A 73 -17.35 -1.34 -0.05
C ILE A 73 -16.59 -2.67 -0.11
N TYR A 74 -17.26 -3.76 -0.50
CA TYR A 74 -16.65 -5.07 -0.67
C TYR A 74 -15.43 -5.02 -1.59
N ASN A 75 -15.54 -4.34 -2.74
CA ASN A 75 -14.45 -4.21 -3.70
C ASN A 75 -13.25 -3.43 -3.13
N ILE A 76 -13.49 -2.36 -2.36
CA ILE A 76 -12.43 -1.58 -1.71
C ILE A 76 -11.69 -2.47 -0.69
N VAL A 77 -12.43 -3.15 0.19
CA VAL A 77 -11.83 -4.00 1.24
C VAL A 77 -11.09 -5.19 0.63
N ARG A 78 -11.63 -5.81 -0.42
CA ARG A 78 -10.98 -6.90 -1.16
C ARG A 78 -9.71 -6.44 -1.87
N GLN A 79 -9.74 -5.24 -2.45
CA GLN A 79 -8.56 -4.64 -3.06
C GLN A 79 -7.46 -4.40 -2.02
N GLU A 80 -7.82 -3.93 -0.83
CA GLU A 80 -6.89 -3.77 0.27
C GLU A 80 -6.29 -5.10 0.73
N GLU A 81 -7.11 -6.15 0.87
CA GLU A 81 -6.62 -7.50 1.23
C GLU A 81 -5.52 -7.97 0.26
N LYS A 82 -5.74 -7.79 -1.05
CA LYS A 82 -4.74 -8.13 -2.07
C LYS A 82 -3.50 -7.23 -2.02
N GLN A 83 -3.65 -5.94 -1.72
CA GLN A 83 -2.50 -5.03 -1.59
C GLN A 83 -1.63 -5.40 -0.39
N GLN A 84 -2.24 -5.74 0.74
CA GLN A 84 -1.52 -6.21 1.91
C GLN A 84 -0.74 -7.50 1.58
N GLU A 85 -1.34 -8.47 0.89
CA GLU A 85 -0.62 -9.68 0.44
C GLU A 85 0.62 -9.37 -0.41
N ILE A 86 0.58 -8.35 -1.26
CA ILE A 86 1.73 -7.93 -2.09
C ILE A 86 2.79 -7.24 -1.23
N ASN A 87 2.38 -6.31 -0.36
CA ASN A 87 3.29 -5.56 0.51
C ASN A 87 3.99 -6.45 1.56
N PHE A 88 3.37 -7.57 1.94
CA PHE A 88 3.95 -8.57 2.82
C PHE A 88 4.80 -9.64 2.10
N ARG A 89 4.96 -9.58 0.76
CA ARG A 89 5.98 -10.40 0.10
C ARG A 89 7.36 -9.80 0.37
N PRO A 90 8.29 -10.53 1.00
CA PRO A 90 9.69 -10.18 0.90
C PRO A 90 10.02 -10.17 -0.60
N LEU A 91 10.49 -9.03 -1.11
CA LEU A 91 11.11 -9.01 -2.44
C LEU A 91 12.14 -10.15 -2.46
N PRO A 92 12.11 -11.05 -3.46
CA PRO A 92 13.26 -11.91 -3.67
C PRO A 92 14.46 -10.96 -3.82
N ALA A 93 15.47 -11.14 -2.99
CA ALA A 93 16.78 -10.56 -3.23
C ALA A 93 17.34 -11.26 -4.49
N GLU A 94 16.84 -10.85 -5.66
CA GLU A 94 17.46 -11.20 -6.92
C GLU A 94 18.78 -10.43 -6.99
N GLU A 95 19.88 -11.13 -6.73
CA GLU A 95 21.20 -10.75 -7.22
C GLU A 95 21.15 -10.71 -8.75
N SER A 96 20.62 -9.64 -9.31
CA SER A 96 20.76 -9.32 -10.72
C SER A 96 22.02 -8.46 -10.90
N ALA A 97 23.15 -9.16 -11.08
CA ALA A 97 24.38 -8.57 -11.58
C ALA A 97 24.21 -8.20 -13.06
N ALA A 98 23.79 -6.96 -13.36
CA ALA A 98 23.88 -6.39 -14.70
C ALA A 98 23.97 -4.86 -14.64
N LEU A 99 24.88 -4.30 -15.45
CA LEU A 99 25.34 -2.92 -15.47
C LEU A 99 24.22 -1.86 -15.38
N GLN A 100 24.33 -0.94 -14.41
CA GLN A 100 23.63 0.35 -14.47
C GLN A 100 24.63 1.51 -14.57
N THR A 101 24.70 2.08 -15.77
CA THR A 101 25.31 3.40 -15.99
C THR A 101 24.34 4.48 -15.52
N SER A 102 24.75 5.21 -14.50
CA SER A 102 24.40 6.60 -14.16
C SER A 102 23.08 7.17 -14.70
N LYS A 103 22.12 7.40 -13.79
CA LYS A 103 21.61 8.72 -13.37
C LYS A 103 20.21 8.52 -12.79
N VAL A 104 20.03 8.87 -11.53
CA VAL A 104 19.04 9.85 -11.02
C VAL A 104 18.99 9.70 -9.50
N SER A 105 19.13 10.86 -8.85
CA SER A 105 18.98 11.12 -7.43
C SER A 105 17.76 10.43 -6.81
N TYR A 106 17.97 9.71 -5.70
CA TYR A 106 16.98 9.67 -4.62
C TYR A 106 17.66 9.85 -3.26
N ARG A 107 17.07 10.79 -2.53
CA ARG A 107 17.34 11.18 -1.15
C ARG A 107 17.12 10.01 -0.18
N ASN A 108 17.92 10.03 0.90
CA ASN A 108 17.61 9.56 2.26
C ASN A 108 17.45 8.03 2.44
N GLN A 109 18.09 7.33 3.38
CA GLN A 109 18.68 7.68 4.67
C GLN A 109 19.65 6.55 5.08
N GLY A 110 20.77 6.94 5.67
CA GLY A 110 21.78 6.04 6.23
C GLY A 110 23.04 6.85 6.44
N LYS A 111 23.10 7.62 7.54
CA LYS A 111 24.25 8.46 7.90
C LYS A 111 25.45 7.56 8.20
N ARG A 112 26.14 7.06 7.16
CA ARG A 112 27.53 6.61 7.29
C ARG A 112 28.37 7.87 7.51
N PRO A 113 29.21 7.93 8.56
CA PRO A 113 30.07 9.09 8.79
C PRO A 113 30.94 9.29 7.55
N ARG A 114 30.94 10.52 7.01
CA ARG A 114 31.81 10.85 5.88
C ARG A 114 33.25 10.66 6.33
N PRO A 115 34.09 9.92 5.60
CA PRO A 115 35.49 9.70 5.97
C PRO A 115 36.20 11.05 6.11
N TYR A 116 36.98 11.20 7.18
CA TYR A 116 37.71 12.43 7.50
C TYR A 116 39.21 12.16 7.41
N CYS A 117 39.93 13.11 6.82
CA CYS A 117 41.38 13.05 6.71
C CYS A 117 42.00 13.99 7.75
N GLU A 118 42.74 13.43 8.71
CA GLU A 118 43.44 14.18 9.77
C GLU A 118 44.61 15.01 9.23
N ASN A 119 45.19 14.63 8.08
CA ASN A 119 46.35 15.34 7.52
C ASN A 119 45.96 16.63 6.79
N CYS A 120 44.83 16.63 6.07
CA CYS A 120 44.38 17.81 5.32
C CYS A 120 43.11 18.48 5.90
N ASN A 121 42.58 17.93 7.00
CA ASN A 121 41.36 18.36 7.67
C ASN A 121 40.12 18.45 6.76
N LYS A 122 40.01 17.57 5.75
CA LYS A 122 38.88 17.53 4.79
C LYS A 122 38.10 16.23 4.89
N TYR A 123 36.80 16.33 4.63
CA TYR A 123 35.90 15.17 4.51
C TYR A 123 35.91 14.62 3.07
N GLY A 124 35.63 13.31 2.93
CA GLY A 124 35.53 12.60 1.66
C GLY A 124 36.65 11.60 1.38
N HIS A 125 37.70 11.56 2.21
CA HIS A 125 38.79 10.58 2.13
C HIS A 125 39.45 10.40 3.50
N THR A 126 40.24 9.34 3.69
CA THR A 126 41.02 9.10 4.91
C THR A 126 42.49 9.45 4.67
N ILE A 127 43.31 9.44 5.71
CA ILE A 127 44.75 9.71 5.57
C ILE A 127 45.42 8.79 4.53
N ALA A 128 45.00 7.53 4.45
CA ALA A 128 45.51 6.52 3.51
C ALA A 128 45.19 6.80 2.02
N THR A 129 44.27 7.72 1.73
CA THR A 129 43.92 8.12 0.35
C THR A 129 44.11 9.62 0.13
N CYS A 130 44.88 10.27 1.00
CA CYS A 130 45.14 11.70 0.90
C CYS A 130 46.11 12.02 -0.24
N TYR A 131 45.62 12.75 -1.25
CA TYR A 131 46.44 13.21 -2.37
C TYR A 131 47.61 14.14 -1.98
N GLN A 132 47.54 14.80 -0.81
CA GLN A 132 48.69 15.57 -0.29
C GLN A 132 49.82 14.67 0.21
N ILE A 133 49.52 13.43 0.65
CA ILE A 133 50.53 12.47 1.12
C ILE A 133 50.98 11.57 -0.02
N HIS A 134 50.03 11.00 -0.77
CA HIS A 134 50.30 9.98 -1.78
C HIS A 134 50.56 10.55 -3.18
N GLY A 135 50.41 11.87 -3.36
CA GLY A 135 50.52 12.52 -4.66
C GLY A 135 49.32 12.23 -5.57
N PHE A 136 49.15 13.05 -6.61
CA PHE A 136 48.10 12.82 -7.61
C PHE A 136 48.55 11.72 -8.58
N PRO A 137 47.70 10.71 -8.89
CA PRO A 137 48.01 9.73 -9.91
C PRO A 137 48.25 10.44 -11.24
N SER A 138 49.36 10.13 -11.91
CA SER A 138 49.67 10.67 -13.23
C SER A 138 48.56 10.26 -14.20
N LYS A 139 48.02 11.23 -14.94
CA LYS A 139 46.96 10.98 -15.91
C LYS A 139 47.46 9.93 -16.92
N PRO A 140 46.69 8.86 -17.22
CA PRO A 140 47.04 7.97 -18.31
C PRO A 140 47.02 8.75 -19.63
N GLN A 141 48.13 8.72 -20.36
CA GLN A 141 48.21 9.22 -21.73
C GLN A 141 47.27 8.39 -22.60
N LYS A 142 46.31 9.05 -23.27
CA LYS A 142 45.47 8.40 -24.28
C LYS A 142 46.38 7.96 -25.42
N LYS A 143 46.55 6.65 -25.62
CA LYS A 143 47.06 6.13 -26.90
C LYS A 143 46.00 6.38 -27.96
N SER A 144 46.34 7.22 -28.92
CA SER A 144 45.63 7.37 -30.20
C SER A 144 46.15 6.32 -31.16
N GLU A 145 45.27 5.40 -31.57
CA GLU A 145 45.28 4.69 -32.86
C GLU A 145 43.90 4.09 -33.09
#